data_AF-A0A8B9L6N8-F1
#
_entry.id   AF-A0A8B9L6N8-F1
#
_cell.length_a   1.000
_cell.length_b   1.000
_cell.length_c   1.000
_cell.angle_alpha   90.00
_cell.angle_beta   90.00
_cell.angle_gamma   90.00
#
_symmetry.space_group_name_H-M   'P 1'
#
loop_
_entity.id
_entity.type
_entity.pdbx_description
1 polymer ?
#
loop_
_entity_poly.entity_id
_entity_poly.type
_entity_poly.pdbx_seq_one_letter_code
_entity_poly.pdbx_strand_id
1 'polypeptide(L)'
;DVVDRDMNTGSEVVHWATHFPYPMYSRDYVYVRRYDVDVQNNLMVLVSRAVEHPGVPETQDYVRVHSYRSRMVIRPHKSFDENGFDYLLTYSDDPQTVFPRYCLSWMVSSGMPDFLEKLHTAALRAKNLEVDIHDYVGVVKPQQQPSSTERLEDGVHSGSTPIYA
;
A
#
# COMPACT_ATOMS: atom_id res chain seq x y z
N ASP A 1 -0.50 8.08 -6.47
CA ASP A 1 0.90 8.04 -6.96
C ASP A 1 1.87 7.67 -5.86
N VAL A 2 3.01 7.08 -6.21
CA VAL A 2 4.14 6.89 -5.30
C VAL A 2 4.89 8.22 -5.23
N VAL A 3 5.02 8.76 -4.04
CA VAL A 3 5.59 10.08 -3.75
C VAL A 3 7.08 9.97 -3.39
N ASP A 4 7.42 8.93 -2.64
CA ASP A 4 8.79 8.68 -2.19
C ASP A 4 9.02 7.17 -2.04
N ARG A 5 10.29 6.75 -2.11
CA ARG A 5 10.69 5.35 -1.96
C ARG A 5 12.03 5.26 -1.22
N ASP A 6 12.02 4.51 -0.13
CA ASP A 6 13.24 4.09 0.56
C ASP A 6 13.76 2.78 -0.06
N MET A 7 14.84 2.90 -0.83
CA MET A 7 15.49 1.78 -1.51
C MET A 7 16.12 0.77 -0.55
N ASN A 8 16.44 1.16 0.69
CA ASN A 8 17.06 0.27 1.66
C ASN A 8 16.04 -0.68 2.30
N THR A 9 14.83 -0.17 2.57
CA THR A 9 13.78 -0.96 3.24
C THR A 9 12.71 -1.49 2.28
N GLY A 10 12.64 -0.96 1.06
CA GLY A 10 11.56 -1.24 0.10
C GLY A 10 10.23 -0.57 0.49
N SER A 11 10.27 0.43 1.37
CA SER A 11 9.08 1.17 1.79
C SER A 11 8.76 2.27 0.79
N GLU A 12 7.48 2.49 0.53
CA GLU A 12 6.99 3.49 -0.41
C GLU A 12 5.98 4.40 0.27
N VAL A 13 6.11 5.71 0.08
CA VAL A 13 5.08 6.68 0.47
C VAL A 13 4.14 6.85 -0.70
N VAL A 14 2.84 6.66 -0.47
CA VAL A 14 1.80 6.74 -1.49
C VAL A 14 0.83 7.85 -1.11
N HIS A 15 0.53 8.71 -2.10
CA HIS A 15 -0.60 9.63 -2.06
C HIS A 15 -1.76 9.03 -2.88
N TRP A 16 -2.90 8.86 -2.23
CA TRP A 16 -4.10 8.28 -2.83
C TRP A 16 -5.31 9.18 -2.62
N ALA A 17 -5.93 9.63 -3.71
CA ALA A 17 -7.14 10.43 -3.66
C ALA A 17 -8.35 9.61 -4.13
N THR A 18 -9.47 9.72 -3.43
CA THR A 18 -10.71 9.00 -3.74
C THR A 18 -11.91 9.94 -3.72
N HIS A 19 -12.80 9.74 -4.69
CA HIS A 19 -14.03 10.49 -4.79
C HIS A 19 -15.07 9.91 -3.84
N PHE A 20 -15.65 10.78 -3.02
CA PHE A 20 -16.78 10.42 -2.17
C PHE A 20 -18.10 10.85 -2.83
N PRO A 21 -19.22 10.16 -2.55
CA PRO A 21 -20.49 10.53 -3.13
C PRO A 21 -20.97 11.89 -2.59
N TYR A 22 -21.54 12.70 -3.48
CA TYR A 22 -22.14 13.98 -3.15
C TYR A 22 -23.18 13.83 -2.01
N PRO A 23 -23.24 14.73 -1.02
CA PRO A 23 -22.54 16.02 -0.91
C PRO A 23 -21.21 15.99 -0.15
N MET A 24 -20.57 14.82 0.00
CA MET A 24 -19.33 14.70 0.76
C MET A 24 -18.10 15.09 -0.08
N TYR A 25 -17.13 15.77 0.52
CA TYR A 25 -15.84 16.09 -0.09
C TYR A 25 -15.01 14.84 -0.38
N SER A 26 -14.16 14.88 -1.41
CA SER A 26 -13.21 13.79 -1.69
C SER A 26 -12.21 13.62 -0.53
N ARG A 27 -11.66 12.41 -0.39
CA ARG A 27 -10.64 12.09 0.63
C ARG A 27 -9.30 11.91 -0.04
N ASP A 28 -8.25 12.33 0.65
CA ASP A 28 -6.88 11.94 0.32
C ASP A 28 -6.23 11.19 1.49
N TYR A 29 -5.32 10.30 1.14
CA TYR A 29 -4.59 9.44 2.05
C TYR A 29 -3.11 9.58 1.71
N VAL A 30 -2.29 9.80 2.73
CA VAL A 30 -0.83 9.70 2.63
C VAL A 30 -0.41 8.57 3.56
N TYR A 31 0.18 7.51 3.00
CA TYR A 31 0.56 6.34 3.77
C TYR A 31 1.86 5.74 3.28
N VAL A 32 2.63 5.20 4.21
CA VAL A 32 3.74 4.30 3.87
C VAL A 32 3.18 2.90 3.65
N ARG A 33 3.63 2.22 2.60
CA ARG A 33 3.38 0.80 2.38
C ARG A 33 4.69 0.05 2.22
N ARG A 34 4.71 -1.20 2.68
CA ARG A 34 5.81 -2.14 2.45
C ARG A 34 5.23 -3.53 2.23
N TYR A 35 5.86 -4.31 1.36
CA TYR A 35 5.52 -5.70 1.16
C TYR A 35 6.66 -6.63 1.55
N ASP A 36 6.31 -7.88 1.81
CA ASP A 36 7.23 -8.99 2.00
C ASP A 36 6.70 -10.23 1.29
N VAL A 37 7.61 -11.03 0.72
CA VAL A 37 7.28 -12.23 -0.05
C VAL A 37 7.95 -13.44 0.57
N ASP A 38 7.15 -14.28 1.20
CA ASP A 38 7.55 -15.59 1.69
C ASP A 38 7.33 -16.64 0.59
N VAL A 39 8.40 -16.89 -0.16
CA VAL A 39 8.41 -17.87 -1.25
C VAL A 39 8.26 -19.31 -0.72
N GLN A 40 8.70 -19.60 0.51
CA GLN A 40 8.63 -20.95 1.07
C GLN A 40 7.18 -21.33 1.42
N ASN A 41 6.41 -20.36 1.94
CA ASN A 41 5.02 -20.57 2.33
C ASN A 41 4.01 -20.11 1.28
N ASN A 42 4.47 -19.66 0.10
CA ASN A 42 3.63 -19.05 -0.95
C ASN A 42 2.72 -17.95 -0.38
N LEU A 43 3.32 -16.96 0.28
CA LEU A 43 2.59 -15.89 0.95
C LEU A 43 3.22 -14.54 0.58
N MET A 44 2.39 -13.57 0.23
CA MET A 44 2.80 -12.18 0.08
C MET A 44 1.96 -11.33 1.02
N VAL A 45 2.61 -10.45 1.78
CA VAL A 45 1.93 -9.56 2.73
C VAL A 45 2.29 -8.13 2.39
N LEU A 46 1.28 -7.28 2.24
CA LEU A 46 1.42 -5.83 2.09
C LEU A 46 0.82 -5.15 3.31
N VAL A 47 1.59 -4.28 3.97
CA VAL A 47 1.15 -3.53 5.14
C VAL A 47 1.24 -2.04 4.83
N SER A 48 0.19 -1.30 5.16
CA SER A 48 0.15 0.15 5.00
C SER A 48 -0.28 0.85 6.26
N ARG A 49 0.26 2.05 6.49
CA ARG A 49 -0.07 2.92 7.62
C ARG A 49 0.01 4.38 7.19
N ALA A 50 -0.96 5.19 7.60
CA ALA A 50 -0.93 6.63 7.42
C ALA A 50 0.37 7.23 7.97
N VAL A 51 0.88 8.23 7.25
CA VAL A 51 2.05 9.04 7.62
C VAL A 51 1.83 10.46 7.12
N GLU A 52 2.53 11.42 7.72
CA GLU A 52 2.67 12.76 7.14
C GLU A 52 3.90 12.81 6.22
N HIS A 53 3.82 13.59 5.14
CA HIS A 53 4.93 13.74 4.21
C HIS A 53 5.03 15.19 3.71
N PRO A 54 6.19 15.85 3.82
CA PRO A 54 6.34 17.27 3.47
C PRO A 54 6.09 17.56 1.98
N GLY A 55 6.28 16.56 1.11
CA GLY A 55 5.97 16.68 -0.33
C GLY A 55 4.48 16.64 -0.67
N VAL A 56 3.60 16.32 0.29
CA VAL A 56 2.14 16.26 0.09
C VAL A 56 1.43 16.91 1.28
N PRO A 57 1.55 18.23 1.43
CA PRO A 57 0.87 18.96 2.49
C PRO A 57 -0.66 18.88 2.32
N GLU A 58 -1.38 19.12 3.41
CA GLU A 58 -2.83 19.17 3.37
C GLU A 58 -3.34 20.41 2.63
N THR A 59 -4.44 20.23 1.92
CA THR A 59 -5.12 21.28 1.15
C THR A 59 -6.60 21.29 1.50
N GLN A 60 -7.32 22.34 1.09
CA GLN A 60 -8.78 22.42 1.28
C GLN A 60 -9.57 21.61 0.25
N ASP A 61 -8.90 21.05 -0.77
CA ASP A 61 -9.53 20.30 -1.86
C ASP A 61 -10.00 18.91 -1.40
N TYR A 62 -9.36 18.36 -0.36
CA TYR A 62 -9.61 17.03 0.17
C TYR A 62 -9.74 17.04 1.70
N VAL A 63 -10.49 16.08 2.22
CA VAL A 63 -10.44 15.75 3.65
C VAL A 63 -9.35 14.69 3.86
N ARG A 64 -8.26 15.07 4.53
CA ARG A 64 -7.13 14.18 4.83
C ARG A 64 -7.53 13.08 5.80
N VAL A 65 -7.25 11.82 5.45
CA VAL A 65 -7.47 10.68 6.36
C VAL A 65 -6.18 10.35 7.10
N HIS A 66 -6.13 10.72 8.38
CA HIS A 66 -4.96 10.47 9.25
C HIS A 66 -4.93 9.06 9.84
N SER A 67 -6.09 8.43 10.04
CA SER A 67 -6.20 7.17 10.78
C SER A 67 -6.30 5.96 9.84
N TYR A 68 -5.45 5.87 8.82
CA TYR A 68 -5.48 4.74 7.89
C TYR A 68 -4.50 3.62 8.27
N ARG A 69 -4.99 2.38 8.30
CA ARG A 69 -4.17 1.17 8.41
C ARG A 69 -4.75 0.07 7.54
N SER A 70 -3.89 -0.67 6.83
CA SER A 70 -4.32 -1.84 6.08
C SER A 70 -3.27 -2.96 6.09
N ARG A 71 -3.76 -4.18 5.92
CA ARG A 71 -2.99 -5.40 5.74
C ARG A 71 -3.66 -6.22 4.64
N MET A 72 -2.94 -6.46 3.57
CA MET A 72 -3.34 -7.35 2.50
C MET A 72 -2.47 -8.60 2.57
N VAL A 73 -3.10 -9.76 2.61
CA VAL A 73 -2.43 -11.05 2.52
C VAL A 73 -2.85 -11.69 1.21
N ILE A 74 -1.89 -12.16 0.43
CA ILE A 74 -2.08 -12.79 -0.88
C ILE A 74 -1.44 -14.17 -0.81
N ARG A 75 -2.21 -15.19 -1.20
CA ARG A 75 -1.77 -16.58 -1.23
C ARG A 75 -2.06 -17.18 -2.61
N PRO A 76 -1.04 -17.42 -3.44
CA PRO A 76 -1.23 -18.15 -4.68
C PRO A 76 -1.75 -19.57 -4.42
N HIS A 77 -2.54 -20.10 -5.35
CA HIS A 77 -3.07 -21.47 -5.23
C HIS A 77 -1.99 -22.53 -5.43
N LYS A 78 -0.93 -22.22 -6.19
CA LYS A 78 0.20 -23.12 -6.48
C LYS A 78 1.56 -22.44 -6.40
N SER A 79 1.79 -21.43 -7.25
CA SER A 79 3.01 -20.64 -7.32
C SER A 79 2.67 -19.20 -7.75
N PHE A 80 3.60 -18.26 -7.53
CA PHE A 80 3.39 -16.85 -7.88
C PHE A 80 3.24 -16.61 -9.39
N ASP A 81 3.74 -17.53 -10.22
CA ASP A 81 3.70 -17.42 -11.68
C ASP A 81 2.50 -18.16 -12.31
N GLU A 82 1.67 -18.82 -11.50
CA GLU A 82 0.49 -19.56 -11.95
C GLU A 82 -0.82 -18.80 -11.68
N ASN A 83 -1.86 -19.16 -12.44
CA ASN A 83 -3.17 -18.55 -12.29
C ASN A 83 -3.83 -18.93 -10.96
N GLY A 84 -4.43 -17.92 -10.32
CA GLY A 84 -5.28 -18.09 -9.15
C GLY A 84 -4.55 -17.78 -7.84
N PHE A 85 -5.16 -16.90 -7.05
CA PHE A 85 -4.73 -16.58 -5.71
C PHE A 85 -5.94 -16.22 -4.85
N ASP A 86 -5.81 -16.46 -3.55
CA ASP A 86 -6.71 -15.91 -2.55
C ASP A 86 -6.10 -14.63 -2.00
N TYR A 87 -6.92 -13.63 -1.71
CA TYR A 87 -6.46 -12.43 -1.02
C TYR A 87 -7.42 -12.03 0.10
N LEU A 88 -6.85 -11.48 1.16
CA LEU A 88 -7.59 -10.92 2.29
C LEU A 88 -7.06 -9.52 2.56
N LEU A 89 -7.91 -8.51 2.36
CA LEU A 89 -7.63 -7.12 2.72
C LEU A 89 -8.39 -6.78 4.02
N THR A 90 -7.64 -6.55 5.09
CA THR A 90 -8.18 -5.99 6.34
C THR A 90 -7.71 -4.55 6.45
N TYR A 91 -8.64 -3.61 6.52
CA TYR A 91 -8.33 -2.19 6.68
C TYR A 91 -9.25 -1.49 7.67
N SER A 92 -8.79 -0.37 8.18
CA SER A 92 -9.55 0.56 9.01
C SER A 92 -9.16 1.99 8.65
N ASP A 93 -10.15 2.86 8.52
CA ASP A 93 -9.95 4.30 8.39
C ASP A 93 -10.97 5.11 9.18
N ASP A 94 -10.65 6.38 9.43
CA ASP A 94 -11.58 7.39 9.91
C ASP A 94 -11.76 8.45 8.80
N PRO A 95 -12.85 8.39 8.02
CA PRO A 95 -13.09 9.33 6.93
C PRO A 95 -13.57 10.71 7.41
N GLN A 96 -13.57 10.96 8.73
CA GLN A 96 -14.01 12.20 9.37
C GLN A 96 -15.44 12.60 9.01
N THR A 97 -16.31 11.61 8.75
CA THR A 97 -17.72 11.85 8.44
C THR A 97 -18.58 10.70 8.91
N VAL A 98 -19.82 11.03 9.25
CA VAL A 98 -20.88 10.04 9.36
C VAL A 98 -21.49 9.88 7.97
N PHE A 99 -21.53 8.65 7.46
CA PHE A 99 -22.17 8.39 6.17
C PHE A 99 -23.70 8.43 6.32
N PRO A 100 -24.41 9.22 5.50
CA PRO A 100 -25.85 9.10 5.39
C PRO A 100 -26.24 7.68 4.98
N ARG A 101 -27.39 7.19 5.48
CA ARG A 101 -27.85 5.81 5.21
C ARG A 101 -27.96 5.49 3.71
N TYR A 102 -28.36 6.46 2.90
CA TYR A 102 -28.47 6.28 1.45
C TYR A 102 -27.09 6.07 0.78
N CYS A 103 -26.04 6.76 1.24
CA CYS A 103 -24.69 6.55 0.73
C CYS A 103 -24.19 5.14 1.04
N LEU A 104 -24.41 4.67 2.28
CA LEU A 104 -24.07 3.30 2.69
C LEU A 104 -24.82 2.27 1.84
N SER A 105 -26.13 2.47 1.65
CA SER A 105 -26.97 1.62 0.80
C SER A 105 -26.44 1.56 -0.63
N TRP A 106 -26.14 2.69 -1.24
CA TRP A 106 -25.58 2.76 -2.59
C TRP A 106 -24.20 2.07 -2.69
N MET A 107 -23.33 2.29 -1.70
CA MET A 107 -22.01 1.68 -1.66
C MET A 107 -22.09 0.15 -1.64
N VAL A 108 -22.96 -0.42 -0.81
CA VAL A 108 -23.13 -1.88 -0.69
C VAL A 108 -23.83 -2.47 -1.91
N SER A 109 -24.88 -1.81 -2.42
CA SER A 109 -25.71 -2.37 -3.50
C SER A 109 -25.15 -2.14 -4.89
N SER A 110 -24.30 -1.14 -5.10
CA SER A 110 -23.84 -0.75 -6.45
C SER A 110 -22.36 -0.41 -6.49
N GLY A 111 -21.85 0.37 -5.54
CA GLY A 111 -20.46 0.84 -5.56
C GLY A 111 -19.42 -0.29 -5.46
N MET A 112 -19.54 -1.15 -4.45
CA MET A 112 -18.62 -2.27 -4.25
C MET A 112 -18.68 -3.32 -5.37
N PRO A 113 -19.87 -3.77 -5.83
CA PRO A 113 -19.95 -4.67 -6.98
C PRO A 113 -19.28 -4.12 -8.25
N ASP A 114 -19.56 -2.86 -8.61
CA ASP A 114 -18.95 -2.19 -9.77
C ASP A 114 -17.43 -2.08 -9.63
N PHE A 115 -16.93 -1.76 -8.44
CA PHE A 115 -15.50 -1.76 -8.15
C PHE A 115 -14.87 -3.15 -8.36
N LEU A 116 -15.49 -4.21 -7.84
CA LEU A 116 -14.97 -5.57 -7.97
C LEU A 116 -14.99 -6.04 -9.43
N GLU A 117 -16.01 -5.68 -10.20
CA GLU A 117 -16.08 -5.98 -11.64
C GLU A 117 -14.98 -5.26 -12.43
N LYS A 118 -14.76 -3.98 -12.15
CA LYS A 118 -13.67 -3.19 -12.75
C LYS A 118 -12.30 -3.75 -12.38
N LEU A 119 -12.10 -4.11 -11.11
CA LEU A 119 -10.87 -4.73 -10.62
C LEU A 119 -10.60 -6.06 -11.35
N HIS A 120 -11.63 -6.91 -11.45
CA HIS A 120 -11.54 -8.18 -12.18
C HIS A 120 -11.20 -7.96 -13.66
N THR A 121 -11.89 -7.03 -14.31
CA THR A 121 -11.66 -6.70 -15.72
C THR A 121 -10.24 -6.18 -15.96
N ALA A 122 -9.74 -5.31 -15.08
CA ALA A 122 -8.39 -4.79 -15.15
C ALA A 122 -7.35 -5.90 -14.97
N ALA A 123 -7.54 -6.80 -14.00
CA ALA A 123 -6.66 -7.96 -13.79
C ALA A 123 -6.63 -8.90 -15.01
N LEU A 124 -7.79 -9.14 -15.64
CA LEU A 124 -7.89 -9.95 -16.86
C LEU A 124 -7.12 -9.31 -18.03
N ARG A 125 -7.23 -7.99 -18.22
CA ARG A 125 -6.49 -7.26 -19.27
C ARG A 125 -4.99 -7.22 -19.00
N ALA A 126 -4.58 -7.04 -17.74
CA ALA A 126 -3.17 -7.07 -17.36
C ALA A 126 -2.51 -8.41 -17.68
N LYS A 127 -3.22 -9.53 -17.45
CA LYS A 127 -2.77 -10.88 -17.87
C LYS A 127 -2.55 -10.98 -19.38
N ASN A 128 -3.37 -10.30 -20.18
CA ASN A 128 -3.25 -10.29 -21.64
C ASN A 128 -2.16 -9.34 -22.15
N LEU A 129 -1.37 -8.73 -21.25
CA LEU A 129 -0.36 -7.70 -21.56
C LEU A 129 -0.96 -6.46 -22.25
N GLU A 130 -2.26 -6.23 -22.09
CA GLU A 130 -2.98 -5.08 -22.64
C GLU A 130 -2.83 -3.83 -21.75
N VAL A 131 -2.14 -3.96 -20.61
CA VAL A 131 -1.86 -2.89 -19.66
C VAL A 131 -0.37 -2.90 -19.36
N ASP A 132 0.26 -1.73 -19.38
CA ASP A 132 1.64 -1.57 -18.93
C ASP A 132 1.70 -1.81 -17.42
N ILE A 133 2.22 -2.98 -17.02
CA ILE A 133 2.43 -3.30 -15.61
C ILE A 133 3.77 -2.71 -15.24
N HIS A 134 3.75 -1.59 -14.52
CA HIS A 134 4.98 -1.05 -13.97
C HIS A 134 5.51 -2.04 -12.92
N ASP A 135 6.65 -2.66 -13.18
CA ASP A 135 7.23 -3.66 -12.29
C ASP A 135 7.81 -3.00 -11.03
N TYR A 136 7.09 -3.15 -9.92
CA TYR A 136 7.51 -2.64 -8.60
C TYR A 136 8.43 -3.63 -7.86
N VAL A 137 8.66 -4.84 -8.39
CA VAL A 137 9.32 -5.95 -7.66
C VAL A 137 10.84 -5.99 -7.87
N GLY A 138 11.36 -5.30 -8.88
CA GLY A 138 12.75 -5.46 -9.36
C GLY A 138 13.92 -5.06 -8.43
N VAL A 139 13.70 -4.70 -7.16
CA VAL A 139 14.76 -4.09 -6.31
C VAL A 139 15.27 -4.95 -5.16
N VAL A 140 14.59 -6.02 -4.72
CA VAL A 140 15.07 -6.80 -3.56
C VAL A 140 15.82 -8.07 -4.00
N LYS A 141 17.14 -7.95 -4.20
CA LYS A 141 18.03 -9.12 -4.09
C LYS A 141 18.28 -9.42 -2.61
N PRO A 142 18.15 -10.66 -2.13
CA PRO A 142 18.65 -11.03 -0.80
C PRO A 142 20.19 -10.97 -0.85
N GLN A 143 20.80 -9.97 -0.23
CA GLN A 143 22.23 -10.03 0.07
C GLN A 143 22.43 -11.06 1.19
N GLN A 144 22.91 -12.24 0.81
CA GLN A 144 23.59 -13.15 1.74
C GLN A 144 24.83 -12.43 2.27
N GLN A 145 24.83 -12.07 3.56
CA GLN A 145 26.02 -11.61 4.27
C GLN A 145 26.90 -12.83 4.59
N PRO A 146 28.15 -12.93 4.10
CA PRO A 146 29.11 -13.86 4.68
C PRO A 146 29.66 -13.27 5.99
N SER A 147 29.68 -14.14 7.00
CA SER A 147 30.33 -13.91 8.29
C SER A 147 31.80 -13.55 8.14
N SER A 148 32.23 -12.43 8.74
CA SER A 148 33.63 -12.26 9.14
C SER A 148 33.70 -11.54 10.49
N THR A 149 34.41 -12.19 11.39
CA THR A 149 34.81 -11.74 12.72
C THR A 149 36.09 -10.91 12.58
N GLU A 150 36.18 -9.70 13.13
CA GLU A 150 37.37 -9.16 13.82
C GLU A 150 37.18 -7.71 14.37
N ARG A 151 37.15 -7.62 15.72
CA ARG A 151 37.81 -6.69 16.67
C ARG A 151 37.91 -5.16 16.47
N LEU A 152 37.29 -4.45 17.44
CA LEU A 152 37.77 -3.34 18.33
C LEU A 152 38.41 -2.05 17.75
N GLU A 153 37.70 -0.92 17.91
CA GLU A 153 37.97 0.26 18.78
C GLU A 153 37.63 1.66 18.18
N ASP A 154 36.85 2.40 18.98
CA ASP A 154 36.69 3.86 19.20
C ASP A 154 36.52 4.91 18.08
N GLY A 155 35.48 5.74 18.24
CA GLY A 155 35.37 7.06 17.59
C GLY A 155 33.96 7.68 17.62
N VAL A 156 33.71 8.59 18.56
CA VAL A 156 32.48 9.37 18.77
C VAL A 156 32.28 10.46 17.70
N HIS A 157 31.09 10.55 17.05
CA HIS A 157 30.20 11.73 17.04
C HIS A 157 29.13 11.74 15.93
N SER A 158 27.89 11.97 16.38
CA SER A 158 26.87 12.90 15.84
C SER A 158 26.16 12.58 14.52
N GLY A 159 24.82 12.46 14.61
CA GLY A 159 23.93 12.70 13.47
C GLY A 159 22.83 11.67 13.22
N SER A 160 22.21 11.09 14.25
CA SER A 160 21.04 10.23 14.08
C SER A 160 19.74 11.05 14.12
N THR A 161 19.04 11.13 12.99
CA THR A 161 17.58 11.32 13.00
C THR A 161 16.96 10.34 12.02
N PRO A 162 16.26 9.31 12.52
CA PRO A 162 15.30 8.61 11.70
C PRO A 162 13.88 8.71 12.28
N ILE A 163 12.93 8.44 11.38
CA ILE A 163 11.54 7.99 11.62
C ILE A 163 10.52 9.11 11.87
N TYR A 164 9.83 9.51 10.80
CA TYR A 164 8.52 10.14 10.92
C TYR A 164 7.52 9.09 11.43
N ALA A 165 6.88 9.42 12.55
CA ALA A 165 5.82 8.65 13.21
C ALA A 165 4.47 8.89 12.53
#